data_AF-A0AAD7EXZ6-F1
#
_entry.id   AF-A0AAD7EXZ6-F1
#
_cell.length_a   1.000
_cell.length_b   1.000
_cell.length_c   1.000
_cell.angle_alpha   90.00
_cell.angle_beta   90.00
_cell.angle_gamma   90.00
#
_symmetry.space_group_name_H-M   'P 1'
#
loop_
_entity.id
_entity.type
_entity.pdbx_description
1 polymer ?
#
loop_
_entity_poly.entity_id
_entity_poly.type
_entity_poly.pdbx_seq_one_letter_code
_entity_poly.pdbx_strand_id
1 'polypeptide(L)'
;SLQFLVGLIQRTPDMYLYEMQGQLREVCNVDVCLWTIWIALRHRGYTRKRVSRVAVQRDEQACTNFEIYMAITYRADQLVFDDEAACNRNTTKRGWA
;
A
#
# COMPACT_ATOMS: atom_id res chain seq x y z
N SER A 1 4.01 2.48 26.28
CA SER A 1 3.16 2.88 25.12
C SER A 1 3.98 3.19 23.87
N LEU A 2 4.87 4.20 23.87
CA LEU A 2 5.57 4.62 22.65
C LEU A 2 6.63 3.62 22.13
N GLN A 3 7.40 3.00 23.04
CA GLN A 3 8.40 1.99 22.65
C GLN A 3 7.76 0.74 22.04
N PHE A 4 6.56 0.38 22.50
CA PHE A 4 5.77 -0.71 21.93
C PHE A 4 5.36 -0.39 20.48
N LEU A 5 4.93 0.84 20.23
CA LEU A 5 4.54 1.33 18.90
C LEU A 5 5.72 1.30 17.91
N VAL A 6 6.92 1.68 18.37
CA VAL A 6 8.15 1.57 17.58
C VAL A 6 8.52 0.11 17.31
N GLY A 7 8.43 -0.77 18.30
CA GLY A 7 8.66 -2.20 18.13
C GLY A 7 7.69 -2.86 17.16
N LEU A 8 6.43 -2.40 17.14
CA LEU A 8 5.42 -2.82 16.18
C LEU A 8 5.82 -2.50 14.75
N ILE A 9 6.23 -1.25 14.49
CA ILE A 9 6.65 -0.81 13.15
C ILE A 9 7.91 -1.52 12.67
N GLN A 10 8.83 -1.83 13.59
CA GLN A 10 10.03 -2.60 13.26
C GLN A 10 9.71 -4.05 12.84
N ARG A 11 8.64 -4.64 13.37
CA ARG A 11 8.20 -6.00 13.02
C ARG A 11 7.30 -6.03 11.79
N THR A 12 6.40 -5.06 11.65
CA THR A 12 5.39 -4.97 10.60
C THR A 12 5.24 -3.52 10.15
N PRO A 13 6.09 -3.05 9.21
CA PRO A 13 6.15 -1.64 8.80
C PRO A 13 4.94 -1.20 7.95
N ASP A 14 4.12 -2.13 7.50
CA ASP A 14 2.93 -1.93 6.65
C ASP A 14 1.62 -1.81 7.43
N MET A 15 1.67 -1.90 8.76
CA MET A 15 0.49 -1.86 9.64
C MET A 15 -0.24 -0.50 9.60
N TYR A 16 -1.57 -0.54 9.61
CA TYR A 16 -2.41 0.66 9.67
C TYR A 16 -2.53 1.22 11.08
N LEU A 17 -2.86 2.51 11.18
CA LEU A 17 -3.04 3.20 12.47
C LEU A 17 -4.14 2.58 13.34
N TYR A 18 -5.22 2.05 12.74
CA TYR A 18 -6.31 1.41 13.49
C TYR A 18 -5.91 0.03 14.04
N GLU A 19 -5.04 -0.69 13.34
CA GLU A 19 -4.49 -1.97 13.82
C GLU A 19 -3.52 -1.71 14.99
N MET A 20 -2.71 -0.65 14.92
CA MET A 20 -1.88 -0.21 16.04
C MET A 20 -2.72 0.21 17.24
N GLN A 21 -3.86 0.86 17.03
CA GLN A 21 -4.81 1.19 18.11
C GLN A 21 -5.36 -0.08 18.76
N GLY A 22 -5.78 -1.07 17.95
CA GLY A 22 -6.23 -2.37 18.45
C GLY A 22 -5.19 -3.06 19.31
N GLN A 23 -3.94 -3.13 18.83
CA GLN A 23 -2.82 -3.72 19.57
C GLN A 23 -2.52 -2.99 20.87
N LEU A 24 -2.60 -1.65 20.89
CA LEU A 24 -2.42 -0.86 22.11
C LEU A 24 -3.54 -1.09 23.12
N ARG A 25 -4.77 -1.28 22.65
CA ARG A 25 -5.91 -1.60 23.50
C ARG A 25 -5.79 -3.02 24.07
N GLU A 26 -5.44 -4.00 23.25
CA GLU A 26 -5.34 -5.41 23.66
C GLU A 26 -4.13 -5.69 24.56
N VAL A 27 -2.96 -5.16 24.22
CA VAL A 27 -1.69 -5.52 24.90
C VAL A 27 -1.36 -4.54 26.02
N CYS A 28 -1.60 -3.23 25.80
CA CYS A 28 -1.24 -2.20 26.75
C CYS A 28 -2.43 -1.70 27.58
N ASN A 29 -3.67 -2.12 27.26
CA ASN A 29 -4.92 -1.59 27.83
C ASN A 29 -5.01 -0.06 27.75
N VAL A 30 -4.46 0.52 26.67
CA VAL A 30 -4.45 1.97 26.42
C VAL A 30 -5.33 2.26 25.21
N ASP A 31 -6.38 3.06 25.42
CA ASP A 31 -7.15 3.60 24.32
C ASP A 31 -6.57 4.94 23.87
N VAL A 32 -6.14 5.01 22.62
CA VAL A 32 -5.56 6.21 22.00
C VAL A 32 -6.21 6.44 20.66
N CYS A 33 -6.57 7.68 20.36
CA CYS A 33 -7.10 8.01 19.05
C CYS A 33 -6.01 7.90 17.97
N LEU A 34 -6.45 7.63 16.74
CA LEU A 34 -5.60 7.51 15.56
C LEU A 34 -4.68 8.73 15.37
N TRP A 35 -5.20 9.92 15.71
CA TRP A 35 -4.45 11.17 15.62
C TRP A 35 -3.25 11.20 16.57
N THR A 36 -3.42 10.74 17.81
CA THR A 36 -2.33 10.63 18.79
C THR A 36 -1.25 9.66 18.34
N ILE A 37 -1.64 8.53 17.74
CA ILE A 37 -0.69 7.56 17.16
C ILE A 37 0.09 8.21 16.01
N TRP A 38 -0.61 8.89 15.11
CA TRP A 38 0.03 9.56 13.97
C TRP A 38 1.00 10.66 14.41
N ILE A 39 0.61 11.51 15.36
CA ILE A 39 1.46 12.54 15.95
C ILE A 39 2.70 11.90 16.60
N ALA A 40 2.52 10.86 17.40
CA ALA A 40 3.61 10.16 18.07
C ALA A 40 4.64 9.59 17.08
N LEU A 41 4.16 9.04 15.96
CA LEU A 41 5.00 8.52 14.89
C LEU A 41 5.74 9.63 14.14
N ARG A 42 5.04 10.74 13.86
CA ARG A 42 5.61 11.89 13.18
C ARG A 42 6.71 12.56 14.00
N HIS A 43 6.52 12.73 15.31
CA HIS A 43 7.56 13.25 16.22
C HIS A 43 8.82 12.38 16.26
N ARG A 44 8.69 11.09 15.94
CA ARG A 44 9.79 10.13 15.85
C ARG A 44 10.43 10.05 14.46
N GLY A 45 9.93 10.83 13.49
CA GLY A 45 10.44 10.85 12.13
C GLY A 45 9.88 9.76 11.21
N TYR A 46 8.86 9.01 11.64
CA TYR A 46 8.23 8.02 10.78
C TYR A 46 7.25 8.69 9.81
N THR A 47 7.45 8.40 8.52
CA THR A 47 6.56 8.84 7.44
C THR A 47 6.07 7.63 6.66
N ARG A 48 4.78 7.63 6.28
CA ARG A 48 4.23 6.56 5.43
C ARG A 48 4.65 6.79 3.98
N LYS A 49 5.65 6.03 3.51
CA LYS A 49 6.01 6.00 2.09
C LYS A 49 5.12 5.02 1.34
N ARG A 50 4.61 5.42 0.18
CA ARG A 50 3.98 4.50 -0.77
C ARG A 50 5.10 3.81 -1.54
N VAL A 51 5.27 2.50 -1.32
CA VAL A 51 6.19 1.69 -2.13
C VAL A 51 5.44 1.28 -3.39
N SER A 52 5.81 1.86 -4.53
CA SER A 52 5.38 1.33 -5.83
C SER A 52 6.19 0.08 -6.12
N ARG A 53 5.54 -1.09 -6.14
CA ARG A 53 6.20 -2.32 -6.58
C ARG A 53 6.26 -2.30 -8.11
N VAL A 54 7.45 -2.16 -8.68
CA VAL A 54 7.65 -2.37 -10.12
C VAL A 54 7.29 -3.83 -10.43
N ALA A 55 6.51 -4.06 -11.48
CA ALA A 55 6.14 -5.41 -11.88
C ALA A 55 7.41 -6.22 -12.19
N VAL A 56 7.60 -7.36 -11.52
CA VAL A 56 8.79 -8.21 -11.64
C VAL A 56 8.94 -8.80 -13.06
N GLN A 57 7.85 -8.88 -13.83
CA GLN A 57 7.82 -9.39 -15.20
C GLN A 57 7.87 -8.27 -16.26
N ARG A 58 8.44 -7.10 -15.93
CA ARG A 58 8.61 -6.03 -16.92
C ARG A 58 9.84 -6.30 -17.78
N ASP A 59 9.63 -6.78 -19.01
CA ASP A 59 10.63 -6.78 -20.08
C ASP A 59 10.55 -5.45 -20.83
N GLU A 60 11.54 -4.59 -20.62
CA GLU A 60 11.58 -3.25 -21.20
C GLU A 60 11.66 -3.27 -22.72
N GLN A 61 12.31 -4.28 -23.31
CA GLN A 61 12.44 -4.40 -24.76
C GLN A 61 11.11 -4.84 -25.38
N ALA A 62 10.42 -5.79 -24.76
CA ALA A 62 9.09 -6.20 -25.19
C ALA A 62 8.07 -5.05 -25.08
N CYS A 63 8.10 -4.28 -23.98
CA CYS A 63 7.27 -3.08 -23.83
C CYS A 63 7.56 -2.04 -24.93
N THR A 64 8.83 -1.73 -25.16
CA THR A 64 9.23 -0.71 -26.16
C THR A 64 8.82 -1.13 -27.58
N ASN A 65 9.03 -2.40 -27.94
CA ASN A 65 8.63 -2.92 -29.24
C ASN A 65 7.11 -2.86 -29.44
N PHE A 66 6.34 -3.18 -28.39
CA PHE A 66 4.88 -3.10 -28.42
C PHE A 66 4.38 -1.66 -28.55
N GLU A 67 4.96 -0.72 -27.80
CA GLU A 67 4.62 0.71 -27.89
C GLU A 67 4.87 1.26 -29.31
N ILE A 68 6.01 0.95 -29.92
CA ILE A 68 6.33 1.34 -31.29
C ILE A 68 5.34 0.72 -32.28
N TYR A 69 5.05 -0.58 -32.14
CA TYR A 69 4.09 -1.27 -32.99
C TYR A 69 2.69 -0.64 -32.91
N MET A 70 2.21 -0.30 -31.70
CA MET A 70 0.93 0.38 -31.51
C MET A 70 0.90 1.78 -32.11
N ALA A 71 1.97 2.56 -31.91
CA ALA A 71 2.06 3.93 -32.42
C ALA A 71 2.09 4.01 -33.96
N ILE A 72 2.66 3.00 -34.63
CA ILE A 72 2.72 2.94 -36.10
C ILE A 72 1.43 2.36 -36.68
N THR A 73 0.81 1.40 -36.00
CA THR A 73 -0.31 0.61 -36.57
C THR A 73 -1.66 1.28 -36.39
N TYR A 74 -1.86 2.03 -35.30
CA TYR A 74 -3.17 2.59 -34.96
C TYR A 74 -3.09 4.09 -34.69
N ARG A 75 -4.13 4.80 -35.13
CA ARG A 75 -4.34 6.18 -34.71
C ARG A 75 -5.02 6.21 -33.33
N ALA A 76 -4.81 7.28 -32.57
CA ALA A 76 -5.35 7.42 -31.22
C ALA A 76 -6.88 7.28 -31.18
N ASP A 77 -7.60 7.70 -32.23
CA ASP A 77 -9.06 7.61 -32.34
C ASP A 77 -9.58 6.18 -32.59
N GLN A 78 -8.69 5.22 -32.88
CA GLN A 78 -9.03 3.81 -33.11
C GLN A 78 -8.76 2.92 -31.90
N LEU A 79 -8.16 3.47 -30.84
CA LEU A 79 -7.76 2.71 -29.66
C LEU A 79 -8.80 2.83 -28.56
N VAL A 80 -9.33 1.68 -28.11
CA VAL A 80 -10.18 1.57 -26.93
C VAL A 80 -9.47 0.64 -25.96
N PHE A 81 -9.26 1.12 -24.74
CA PHE A 81 -8.61 0.36 -23.67
C PHE A 81 -9.64 -0.06 -22.65
N ASP A 82 -9.73 -1.37 -22.43
CA ASP A 82 -10.50 -1.97 -21.34
C ASP A 82 -9.50 -2.67 -20.41
N ASP A 83 -9.47 -2.27 -19.13
CA ASP A 83 -8.62 -2.88 -18.12
C ASP A 83 -9.51 -3.62 -17.13
N GLU A 84 -9.37 -4.94 -17.09
CA GLU A 84 -10.02 -5.75 -16.07
C GLU A 84 -9.25 -5.59 -14.76
N ALA A 85 -9.67 -4.61 -13.96
CA ALA A 85 -9.20 -4.50 -12.60
C ALA A 85 -9.63 -5.77 -11.86
N ALA A 86 -8.67 -6.66 -11.58
CA ALA A 86 -8.92 -7.88 -10.82
C ALA A 86 -9.52 -7.52 -9.45
N CYS A 87 -10.85 -7.56 -9.35
CA CYS A 87 -11.58 -7.43 -8.10
C CYS A 87 -11.50 -8.80 -7.41
N ASN A 88 -10.30 -9.13 -6.95
CA ASN A 88 -10.07 -10.34 -6.19
C ASN A 88 -10.87 -10.26 -4.89
N ARG A 89 -11.83 -11.18 -4.73
CA ARG A 89 -12.60 -11.42 -3.49
C ARG A 89 -11.72 -11.75 -2.26
N ASN A 90 -10.40 -11.79 -2.44
CA ASN A 90 -9.38 -11.95 -1.41
C ASN A 90 -8.75 -10.63 -0.94
N THR A 91 -9.05 -9.46 -1.54
CA THR A 91 -8.75 -8.17 -0.87
C THR A 91 -9.53 -8.04 0.45
N THR A 92 -10.58 -8.84 0.61
CA THR A 92 -11.34 -9.06 1.86
C THR A 92 -10.64 -9.97 2.88
N LYS A 93 -9.43 -10.48 2.63
CA LYS A 93 -8.63 -11.28 3.60
C LYS A 93 -7.65 -10.44 4.44
N ARG A 94 -7.92 -9.16 4.62
CA ARG A 94 -7.51 -8.48 5.86
C ARG A 94 -8.77 -8.40 6.68
N GLY A 95 -8.87 -9.25 7.70
CA GLY A 95 -10.08 -9.41 8.50
C GLY A 95 -10.54 -8.07 9.03
N TRP A 96 -11.67 -7.59 8.50
CA TRP A 96 -12.52 -6.66 9.19
C TRP A 96 -13.67 -7.50 9.75
N ALA A 97 -13.80 -7.45 11.08
CA ALA A 97 -14.98 -7.91 11.79
C ALA A 97 -16.24 -7.16 11.31
#